data_AF-A0A8T0ED29-F1
#
_entry.id   AF-A0A8T0ED29-F1
#
_cell.length_a   1.000
_cell.length_b   1.000
_cell.length_c   1.000
_cell.angle_alpha   90.00
_cell.angle_beta   90.00
_cell.angle_gamma   90.00
#
_symmetry.space_group_name_H-M   'P 1'
#
loop_
_entity.id
_entity.type
_entity.pdbx_description
1 polymer ?
#
loop_
_entity_poly.entity_id
_entity_poly.type
_entity_poly.pdbx_seq_one_letter_code
_entity_poly.pdbx_strand_id
1 'polypeptide(L)'
;MKEIFDIIDREADGSDSLEGFLLCHSIAGGTGSGMGSYLLERINDRFPKKLIQTYSVFPNQDEISDVVVQPYNSLLTLKRLTQNADCVVVLDNTSLNRIAVDRLHITNPTFEQINALVSTIMSVSTATLRYPSYMNNDLIGLLAPLIPMPRLHFLMTGYTPLTTDQEVASVRKTTVLDVMRRLLQPKNMMVSNAYDRNSGHCYISILNIIQGEVDPTQVHKSLMRIRERKLAQFIPWGPASIQVALSRKSPYIPTAHRVSGLMLANHTSISMLFERTLKQYDKLRKNEAFLAQFRKEDMFKDNLDEFDNSRETVQQLVNEYIAAKRKDYLTWGMEQAEKESAIKRKMSR
;
A
#
# COMPACT_ATOMS: atom_id res chain seq x y z
N MET A 1 -19.00 19.74 7.04
CA MET A 1 -18.15 19.58 5.85
C MET A 1 -17.32 20.82 5.54
N LYS A 2 -17.89 22.05 5.49
CA LYS A 2 -17.10 23.29 5.38
C LYS A 2 -16.04 23.40 6.48
N GLU A 3 -16.43 23.12 7.71
CA GLU A 3 -15.52 23.13 8.88
C GLU A 3 -14.28 22.24 8.73
N ILE A 4 -14.37 21.12 8.00
CA ILE A 4 -13.22 20.21 7.81
C ILE A 4 -12.20 20.85 6.87
N PHE A 5 -12.67 21.46 5.78
CA PHE A 5 -11.79 22.16 4.86
C PHE A 5 -11.21 23.43 5.46
N ASP A 6 -11.99 24.16 6.27
CA ASP A 6 -11.48 25.33 6.97
C ASP A 6 -10.29 24.98 7.88
N ILE A 7 -10.32 23.80 8.53
CA ILE A 7 -9.17 23.30 9.31
C ILE A 7 -8.01 22.92 8.38
N ILE A 8 -8.27 22.14 7.33
CA ILE A 8 -7.22 21.70 6.39
C ILE A 8 -6.50 22.90 5.77
N ASP A 9 -7.26 23.92 5.35
CA ASP A 9 -6.72 25.15 4.76
C ASP A 9 -5.87 25.91 5.75
N ARG A 10 -6.34 26.06 6.99
CA ARG A 10 -5.59 26.74 8.04
C ARG A 10 -4.24 26.07 8.31
N GLU A 11 -4.20 24.74 8.39
CA GLU A 11 -2.95 24.01 8.62
C GLU A 11 -2.04 24.04 7.37
N ALA A 12 -2.62 24.02 6.17
CA ALA A 12 -1.89 24.16 4.91
C ALA A 12 -1.26 25.55 4.76
N ASP A 13 -2.01 26.61 5.06
CA ASP A 13 -1.56 28.00 5.01
C ASP A 13 -0.55 28.32 6.11
N GLY A 14 -0.63 27.62 7.25
CA GLY A 14 0.36 27.69 8.33
C GLY A 14 1.69 26.98 8.01
N SER A 15 1.78 26.26 6.90
CA SER A 15 2.97 25.52 6.49
C SER A 15 3.75 26.27 5.41
N ASP A 16 4.99 26.69 5.70
CA ASP A 16 5.85 27.41 4.73
C ASP A 16 6.06 26.63 3.42
N SER A 17 6.19 25.30 3.53
CA SER A 17 6.35 24.41 2.38
C SER A 17 5.65 23.08 2.63
N LEU A 18 4.34 23.05 2.42
CA LEU A 18 3.54 21.83 2.48
C LEU A 18 3.99 20.81 1.42
N GLU A 19 4.37 19.61 1.84
CA GLU A 19 4.82 18.54 0.94
C GLU A 19 3.66 17.67 0.41
N GLY A 20 2.71 17.33 1.28
CA GLY A 20 1.59 16.46 0.92
C GLY A 20 0.65 16.17 2.09
N PHE A 21 -0.31 15.31 1.83
CA PHE A 21 -1.32 14.84 2.77
C PHE A 21 -1.16 13.34 3.02
N LEU A 22 -1.29 12.95 4.29
CA LEU A 22 -1.23 11.56 4.72
C LEU A 22 -2.60 11.18 5.31
N LEU A 23 -3.34 10.30 4.62
CA LEU A 23 -4.66 9.84 5.04
C LEU A 23 -4.60 8.44 5.65
N CYS A 24 -4.97 8.31 6.92
CA CYS A 24 -5.12 7.02 7.59
C CYS A 24 -6.61 6.66 7.65
N HIS A 25 -7.00 5.56 7.00
CA HIS A 25 -8.41 5.18 6.94
C HIS A 25 -8.61 3.68 6.72
N SER A 26 -9.82 3.20 7.04
CA SER A 26 -10.28 1.86 6.67
C SER A 26 -11.09 1.93 5.38
N ILE A 27 -10.92 0.96 4.48
CA ILE A 27 -11.68 0.90 3.22
C ILE A 27 -13.05 0.23 3.38
N ALA A 28 -13.29 -0.46 4.51
CA ALA A 28 -14.48 -1.29 4.71
C ALA A 28 -15.53 -0.64 5.61
N GLY A 29 -15.12 0.22 6.55
CA GLY A 29 -16.03 0.90 7.47
C GLY A 29 -16.77 2.07 6.82
N GLY A 30 -17.90 2.51 7.38
CA GLY A 30 -18.73 3.57 6.78
C GLY A 30 -18.03 4.93 6.67
N THR A 31 -17.47 5.44 7.78
CA THR A 31 -16.81 6.76 7.78
C THR A 31 -15.48 6.76 7.03
N GLY A 32 -14.62 5.76 7.29
CA GLY A 32 -13.31 5.66 6.65
C GLY A 32 -13.38 5.48 5.12
N SER A 33 -14.41 4.77 4.62
CA SER A 33 -14.66 4.64 3.19
C SER A 33 -15.31 5.89 2.61
N GLY A 34 -16.49 6.28 3.11
CA GLY A 34 -17.29 7.36 2.52
C GLY A 34 -16.66 8.74 2.69
N MET A 35 -16.38 9.14 3.94
CA MET A 35 -15.73 10.44 4.20
C MET A 35 -14.30 10.46 3.64
N GLY A 36 -13.57 9.33 3.74
CA GLY A 36 -12.23 9.21 3.16
C GLY A 36 -12.23 9.41 1.65
N SER A 37 -13.18 8.80 0.93
CA SER A 37 -13.37 8.98 -0.51
C SER A 37 -13.67 10.43 -0.89
N TYR A 38 -14.56 11.08 -0.14
CA TYR A 38 -14.87 12.50 -0.35
C TYR A 38 -13.64 13.41 -0.12
N LEU A 39 -12.85 13.14 0.92
CA LEU A 39 -11.62 13.89 1.17
C LEU A 39 -10.60 13.70 0.05
N LEU A 40 -10.43 12.48 -0.46
CA LEU A 40 -9.50 12.20 -1.55
C LEU A 40 -9.85 12.99 -2.82
N GLU A 41 -11.12 12.98 -3.24
CA GLU A 41 -11.57 13.78 -4.39
C GLU A 41 -11.28 15.28 -4.18
N ARG A 42 -11.69 15.81 -3.03
CA ARG A 42 -11.64 17.25 -2.76
C ARG A 42 -10.22 17.77 -2.52
N ILE A 43 -9.36 17.00 -1.85
CA ILE A 43 -7.96 17.37 -1.66
C ILE A 43 -7.24 17.35 -3.01
N ASN A 44 -7.50 16.36 -3.85
CA ASN A 44 -6.91 16.28 -5.19
C ASN A 44 -7.32 17.49 -6.06
N ASP A 45 -8.58 17.90 -6.01
CA ASP A 45 -9.05 19.09 -6.74
C ASP A 45 -8.48 20.40 -6.17
N ARG A 46 -8.40 20.51 -4.84
CA ARG A 46 -7.99 21.75 -4.15
C ARG A 46 -6.48 21.94 -4.13
N PHE A 47 -5.72 20.86 -4.00
CA PHE A 47 -4.26 20.86 -3.88
C PHE A 47 -3.61 19.95 -4.94
N PRO A 48 -3.81 20.20 -6.24
CA PRO A 48 -3.42 19.28 -7.33
C PRO A 48 -1.91 19.09 -7.51
N LYS A 49 -1.09 19.89 -6.82
CA LYS A 49 0.38 19.80 -6.84
C LYS A 49 0.97 19.13 -5.61
N LYS A 50 0.14 18.71 -4.65
CA LYS A 50 0.56 18.13 -3.38
C LYS A 50 0.36 16.63 -3.43
N LEU A 51 1.30 15.88 -2.86
CA LEU A 51 1.21 14.43 -2.83
C LEU A 51 0.09 13.98 -1.89
N ILE A 52 -0.63 12.92 -2.26
CA ILE A 52 -1.63 12.25 -1.43
C ILE A 52 -1.17 10.82 -1.20
N GLN A 53 -0.68 10.55 0.01
CA GLN A 53 -0.34 9.20 0.46
C GLN A 53 -1.41 8.68 1.42
N THR A 54 -1.79 7.41 1.27
CA THR A 54 -2.74 6.78 2.19
C THR A 54 -2.12 5.58 2.92
N TYR A 55 -2.53 5.39 4.17
CA TYR A 55 -2.39 4.12 4.89
C TYR A 55 -3.80 3.53 4.98
N SER A 56 -4.08 2.62 4.05
CA SER A 56 -5.41 2.07 3.86
C SER A 56 -5.50 0.67 4.47
N VAL A 57 -6.34 0.53 5.48
CA VAL A 57 -6.57 -0.75 6.18
C VAL A 57 -7.60 -1.56 5.41
N PHE A 58 -7.15 -2.70 4.90
CA PHE A 58 -7.96 -3.71 4.24
C PHE A 58 -8.57 -4.64 5.28
N PRO A 59 -9.85 -4.99 5.13
CA PRO A 59 -10.58 -5.78 6.11
C PRO A 59 -10.09 -7.23 6.16
N ASN A 60 -10.42 -7.92 7.25
CA ASN A 60 -10.18 -9.36 7.37
C ASN A 60 -11.05 -10.10 6.34
N GLN A 61 -10.47 -11.07 5.64
CA GLN A 61 -11.13 -11.83 4.59
C GLN A 61 -11.69 -13.18 5.05
N ASP A 62 -11.16 -13.72 6.15
CA ASP A 62 -11.45 -15.08 6.62
C ASP A 62 -12.49 -15.14 7.75
N GLU A 63 -12.75 -14.02 8.41
CA GLU A 63 -13.83 -13.88 9.39
C GLU A 63 -15.11 -13.42 8.69
N ILE A 64 -16.26 -13.93 9.15
CA ILE A 64 -17.57 -13.38 8.79
C ILE A 64 -17.52 -11.91 9.23
N SER A 65 -17.35 -11.00 8.27
CA SER A 65 -17.36 -9.58 8.59
C SER A 65 -18.70 -9.24 9.22
N ASP A 66 -18.67 -8.66 10.42
CA ASP A 66 -19.86 -8.12 11.10
C ASP A 66 -20.58 -7.09 10.21
N VAL A 67 -19.86 -6.50 9.24
CA VAL A 67 -20.37 -5.53 8.29
C VAL A 67 -20.64 -6.20 6.94
N VAL A 68 -21.89 -6.61 6.74
CA VAL A 68 -22.36 -7.28 5.50
C VAL A 68 -22.19 -6.45 4.22
N VAL A 69 -22.11 -5.12 4.33
CA VAL A 69 -21.92 -4.18 3.20
C VAL A 69 -20.46 -3.86 2.87
N GLN A 70 -19.51 -4.46 3.57
CA GLN A 70 -18.07 -4.21 3.38
C GLN A 70 -17.60 -4.26 1.92
N PRO A 71 -18.02 -5.22 1.07
CA PRO A 71 -17.56 -5.26 -0.31
C PRO A 71 -17.99 -4.06 -1.15
N TYR A 72 -19.16 -3.48 -0.88
CA TYR A 72 -19.63 -2.25 -1.54
C TYR A 72 -18.76 -1.06 -1.17
N ASN A 73 -18.54 -0.85 0.14
CA ASN A 73 -17.70 0.23 0.65
C ASN A 73 -16.26 0.14 0.14
N SER A 74 -15.71 -1.08 0.14
CA SER A 74 -14.35 -1.35 -0.32
C SER A 74 -14.20 -1.03 -1.80
N LEU A 75 -15.18 -1.41 -2.63
CA LEU A 75 -15.14 -1.15 -4.07
C LEU A 75 -15.17 0.35 -4.39
N LEU A 76 -16.10 1.10 -3.79
CA LEU A 76 -16.22 2.54 -3.98
C LEU A 76 -14.94 3.27 -3.56
N THR A 77 -14.38 2.87 -2.42
CA THR A 77 -13.12 3.42 -1.91
C THR A 77 -11.95 3.10 -2.82
N LEU A 78 -11.86 1.87 -3.33
CA LEU A 78 -10.79 1.45 -4.24
C LEU A 78 -10.78 2.26 -5.54
N LYS A 79 -11.94 2.65 -6.09
CA LYS A 79 -11.98 3.57 -7.24
C LYS A 79 -11.26 4.88 -6.93
N ARG A 80 -11.54 5.49 -5.76
CA ARG A 80 -10.91 6.77 -5.35
C ARG A 80 -9.45 6.64 -5.01
N LEU A 81 -9.07 5.56 -4.34
CA LEU A 81 -7.66 5.25 -4.13
C LEU A 81 -6.91 5.09 -5.45
N THR A 82 -7.55 4.52 -6.48
CA THR A 82 -6.93 4.35 -7.80
C THR A 82 -6.78 5.67 -8.56
N GLN A 83 -7.71 6.61 -8.40
CA GLN A 83 -7.80 7.82 -9.22
C GLN A 83 -7.23 9.08 -8.54
N ASN A 84 -7.29 9.16 -7.21
CA ASN A 84 -7.06 10.38 -6.45
C ASN A 84 -5.93 10.28 -5.41
N ALA A 85 -5.26 9.14 -5.29
CA ALA A 85 -4.10 8.98 -4.42
C ALA A 85 -2.84 8.71 -5.25
N ASP A 86 -1.71 9.31 -4.86
CA ASP A 86 -0.41 9.09 -5.51
C ASP A 86 0.27 7.81 -5.02
N CYS A 87 0.00 7.42 -3.76
CA CYS A 87 0.57 6.21 -3.16
C CYS A 87 -0.37 5.63 -2.10
N VAL A 88 -0.62 4.32 -2.19
CA VAL A 88 -1.45 3.59 -1.23
C VAL A 88 -0.61 2.54 -0.52
N VAL A 89 -0.32 2.74 0.76
CA VAL A 89 0.30 1.72 1.60
C VAL A 89 -0.79 0.78 2.11
N VAL A 90 -0.76 -0.46 1.66
CA VAL A 90 -1.77 -1.46 1.99
C VAL A 90 -1.44 -2.12 3.33
N LEU A 91 -2.39 -2.04 4.25
CA LEU A 91 -2.35 -2.70 5.56
C LEU A 91 -3.45 -3.76 5.62
N ASP A 92 -3.09 -5.03 5.49
CA ASP A 92 -4.07 -6.12 5.44
C ASP A 92 -4.25 -6.79 6.80
N ASN A 93 -5.44 -6.63 7.38
CA ASN A 93 -5.77 -7.20 8.69
C ASN A 93 -5.63 -8.72 8.75
N THR A 94 -5.93 -9.43 7.65
CA THR A 94 -5.75 -10.90 7.59
C THR A 94 -4.29 -11.27 7.88
N SER A 95 -3.35 -10.55 7.26
CA SER A 95 -1.92 -10.81 7.42
C SER A 95 -1.36 -10.28 8.74
N LEU A 96 -1.83 -9.13 9.20
CA LEU A 96 -1.44 -8.57 10.49
C LEU A 96 -1.86 -9.49 11.64
N ASN A 97 -3.09 -10.02 11.58
CA ASN A 97 -3.58 -11.04 12.52
C ASN A 97 -2.72 -12.29 12.48
N ARG A 98 -2.46 -12.84 11.29
CA ARG A 98 -1.58 -14.00 11.13
C ARG A 98 -0.19 -13.76 11.73
N ILE A 99 0.40 -12.58 11.50
CA ILE A 99 1.72 -12.24 12.07
C ILE A 99 1.66 -12.16 13.59
N ALA A 100 0.61 -11.57 14.16
CA ALA A 100 0.44 -11.48 15.60
C ALA A 100 0.33 -12.87 16.25
N VAL A 101 -0.44 -13.78 15.63
CA VAL A 101 -0.59 -15.16 16.11
C VAL A 101 0.70 -15.96 15.92
N ASP A 102 1.24 -16.01 14.70
CA ASP A 102 2.34 -16.91 14.34
C ASP A 102 3.69 -16.45 14.89
N ARG A 103 3.91 -15.14 15.02
CA ARG A 103 5.24 -14.55 15.30
C ARG A 103 5.34 -13.85 16.63
N LEU A 104 4.23 -13.29 17.12
CA LEU A 104 4.19 -12.69 18.45
C LEU A 104 3.58 -13.63 19.49
N HIS A 105 3.10 -14.81 19.05
CA HIS A 105 2.47 -15.83 19.91
C HIS A 105 1.26 -15.30 20.68
N ILE A 106 0.52 -14.39 20.06
CA ILE A 106 -0.69 -13.80 20.63
C ILE A 106 -1.89 -14.59 20.10
N THR A 107 -2.51 -15.42 20.95
CA THR A 107 -3.59 -16.32 20.55
C THR A 107 -4.81 -15.59 19.97
N ASN A 108 -5.21 -14.47 20.59
CA ASN A 108 -6.33 -13.64 20.15
C ASN A 108 -5.86 -12.17 20.10
N PRO A 109 -5.36 -11.70 18.94
CA PRO A 109 -4.82 -10.35 18.82
C PRO A 109 -5.92 -9.29 18.97
N THR A 110 -5.71 -8.32 19.86
CA THR A 110 -6.60 -7.16 19.99
C THR A 110 -6.27 -6.09 18.95
N PHE A 111 -7.21 -5.19 18.67
CA PHE A 111 -6.95 -4.05 17.78
C PHE A 111 -5.78 -3.18 18.27
N GLU A 112 -5.59 -3.05 19.59
CA GLU A 112 -4.45 -2.33 20.15
C GLU A 112 -3.10 -2.96 19.74
N GLN A 113 -3.01 -4.29 19.80
CA GLN A 113 -1.80 -5.03 19.40
C GLN A 113 -1.54 -4.95 17.89
N ILE A 114 -2.60 -5.03 17.08
CA ILE A 114 -2.49 -4.84 15.62
C ILE A 114 -2.05 -3.40 15.31
N ASN A 115 -2.62 -2.42 15.99
CA ASN A 115 -2.26 -1.01 15.82
C ASN A 115 -0.83 -0.70 16.29
N ALA A 116 -0.29 -1.45 17.25
CA ALA A 116 1.13 -1.35 17.61
C ALA A 116 2.05 -1.76 16.44
N LEU A 117 1.68 -2.79 15.67
CA LEU A 117 2.40 -3.16 14.45
C LEU A 117 2.25 -2.09 13.37
N VAL A 118 1.02 -1.61 13.13
CA VAL A 118 0.72 -0.57 12.14
C VAL A 118 1.48 0.72 12.44
N SER A 119 1.45 1.19 13.69
CA SER A 119 2.16 2.40 14.11
C SER A 119 3.68 2.26 13.96
N THR A 120 4.24 1.07 14.19
CA THR A 120 5.64 0.78 13.91
C THR A 120 5.96 0.95 12.43
N ILE A 121 5.15 0.37 11.53
CA ILE A 121 5.33 0.49 10.07
C ILE A 121 5.28 1.97 9.64
N MET A 122 4.25 2.69 10.08
CA MET A 122 4.05 4.10 9.74
C MET A 122 5.22 4.97 10.21
N SER A 123 5.68 4.72 11.44
CA SER A 123 6.85 5.39 12.00
C SER A 123 8.10 5.11 11.16
N VAL A 124 8.36 3.85 10.79
CA VAL A 124 9.56 3.51 10.00
C VAL A 124 9.48 4.03 8.57
N SER A 125 8.30 4.02 7.93
CA SER A 125 8.13 4.56 6.58
C SER A 125 8.40 6.06 6.48
N THR A 126 8.14 6.81 7.55
CA THR A 126 8.39 8.26 7.62
C THR A 126 9.71 8.61 8.30
N ALA A 127 10.54 7.60 8.63
CA ALA A 127 11.75 7.83 9.40
C ALA A 127 12.77 8.69 8.65
N THR A 128 12.86 8.54 7.32
CA THR A 128 13.76 9.34 6.46
C THR A 128 13.34 10.80 6.37
N LEU A 129 12.07 11.11 6.64
CA LEU A 129 11.55 12.48 6.68
C LEU A 129 11.79 13.14 8.06
N ARG A 130 11.78 12.34 9.13
CA ARG A 130 11.88 12.82 10.52
C ARG A 130 13.31 12.86 11.06
N TYR A 131 14.16 11.95 10.59
CA TYR A 131 15.56 11.87 11.02
C TYR A 131 16.47 12.25 9.86
N PRO A 132 17.49 13.10 10.11
CA PRO A 132 18.39 13.53 9.05
C PRO A 132 19.13 12.31 8.47
N SER A 133 18.96 12.09 7.18
CA SER A 133 19.75 11.14 6.39
C SER A 133 20.44 11.87 5.23
N TYR A 134 21.37 11.20 4.57
CA TYR A 134 22.12 11.78 3.45
C TYR A 134 21.41 11.58 2.08
N MET A 135 20.39 10.72 2.00
CA MET A 135 19.69 10.37 0.76
C MET A 135 18.18 10.20 1.00
N ASN A 136 17.36 10.66 0.06
CA ASN A 136 15.89 10.53 0.04
C ASN A 136 15.20 11.08 1.32
N ASN A 137 15.41 12.37 1.60
CA ASN A 137 14.83 13.06 2.75
C ASN A 137 13.47 13.72 2.45
N ASP A 138 12.96 13.54 1.23
CA ASP A 138 11.69 14.06 0.75
C ASP A 138 10.77 12.89 0.35
N LEU A 139 9.47 13.10 0.53
CA LEU A 139 8.42 12.16 0.21
C LEU A 139 8.37 11.87 -1.30
N ILE A 140 8.60 12.89 -2.13
CA ILE A 140 8.66 12.74 -3.58
C ILE A 140 9.84 11.82 -3.95
N GLY A 141 11.03 12.07 -3.43
CA GLY A 141 12.22 11.23 -3.64
C GLY A 141 12.06 9.79 -3.14
N LEU A 142 11.24 9.56 -2.11
CA LEU A 142 10.90 8.23 -1.62
C LEU A 142 9.93 7.49 -2.56
N LEU A 143 8.89 8.17 -3.06
CA LEU A 143 7.78 7.57 -3.80
C LEU A 143 8.03 7.43 -5.30
N ALA A 144 8.66 8.42 -5.93
CA ALA A 144 8.87 8.44 -7.38
C ALA A 144 9.56 7.17 -7.93
N PRO A 145 10.59 6.60 -7.25
CA PRO A 145 11.22 5.38 -7.74
C PRO A 145 10.43 4.10 -7.43
N LEU A 146 9.50 4.15 -6.48
CA LEU A 146 8.64 3.04 -6.12
C LEU A 146 7.47 2.89 -7.09
N ILE A 147 7.02 3.99 -7.68
CA ILE A 147 5.80 4.05 -8.49
C ILE A 147 6.16 4.56 -9.88
N PRO A 148 6.74 3.70 -10.75
CA PRO A 148 7.09 4.12 -12.10
C PRO A 148 5.86 4.37 -12.96
N MET A 149 4.73 3.71 -12.65
CA MET A 149 3.45 3.83 -13.36
C MET A 149 2.39 4.37 -12.40
N PRO A 150 1.74 5.51 -12.71
CA PRO A 150 0.83 6.18 -11.77
C PRO A 150 -0.34 5.33 -11.26
N ARG A 151 -0.87 4.40 -12.07
CA ARG A 151 -1.97 3.51 -11.67
C ARG A 151 -1.51 2.32 -10.81
N LEU A 152 -0.23 1.98 -10.83
CA LEU A 152 0.35 0.85 -10.10
C LEU A 152 1.02 1.33 -8.82
N HIS A 153 0.25 1.98 -7.95
CA HIS A 153 0.74 2.71 -6.77
C HIS A 153 0.37 2.06 -5.43
N PHE A 154 -0.01 0.78 -5.44
CA PHE A 154 -0.34 0.03 -4.22
C PHE A 154 0.89 -0.71 -3.70
N LEU A 155 1.38 -0.28 -2.54
CA LEU A 155 2.59 -0.79 -1.92
C LEU A 155 2.25 -1.82 -0.84
N MET A 156 2.93 -2.96 -0.90
CA MET A 156 2.94 -3.95 0.15
C MET A 156 4.05 -3.64 1.16
N THR A 157 3.79 -3.93 2.43
CA THR A 157 4.75 -3.73 3.51
C THR A 157 5.32 -5.07 3.98
N GLY A 158 6.60 -5.06 4.37
CA GLY A 158 7.22 -6.16 5.08
C GLY A 158 8.15 -5.62 6.16
N TYR A 159 8.19 -6.26 7.33
CA TYR A 159 8.99 -5.76 8.47
C TYR A 159 9.83 -6.86 9.09
N THR A 160 11.00 -6.50 9.57
CA THR A 160 11.85 -7.38 10.36
C THR A 160 12.69 -6.58 11.35
N PRO A 161 12.93 -7.07 12.56
CA PRO A 161 12.44 -8.33 13.14
C PRO A 161 10.95 -8.28 13.54
N LEU A 162 10.31 -9.46 13.50
CA LEU A 162 8.96 -9.72 14.01
C LEU A 162 9.11 -10.77 15.12
N THR A 163 9.58 -10.33 16.28
CA THR A 163 9.84 -11.15 17.47
C THR A 163 9.53 -10.31 18.69
N THR A 164 9.01 -10.93 19.75
CA THR A 164 8.86 -10.30 21.06
C THR A 164 10.24 -10.15 21.73
N ASP A 165 10.42 -9.10 22.53
CA ASP A 165 11.68 -8.77 23.22
C ASP A 165 12.20 -9.88 24.18
N GLN A 166 11.42 -10.94 24.41
CA GLN A 166 11.76 -12.04 25.31
C GLN A 166 12.71 -13.09 24.68
N GLU A 167 12.83 -13.18 23.35
CA GLU A 167 13.73 -14.15 22.68
C GLU A 167 15.17 -13.62 22.46
N VAL A 168 15.52 -12.49 23.08
CA VAL A 168 16.75 -11.73 22.80
C VAL A 168 18.04 -12.44 23.25
N ALA A 169 17.96 -13.60 23.93
CA ALA A 169 19.13 -14.26 24.50
C ALA A 169 20.09 -14.96 23.51
N SER A 170 19.79 -15.08 22.20
CA SER A 170 20.70 -15.80 21.28
C SER A 170 20.86 -15.22 19.86
N VAL A 171 20.45 -13.97 19.62
CA VAL A 171 20.49 -13.42 18.26
C VAL A 171 21.94 -13.08 17.87
N ARG A 172 22.56 -14.01 17.10
CA ARG A 172 23.67 -13.76 16.17
C ARG A 172 23.68 -12.30 15.71
N LYS A 173 24.84 -11.61 15.72
CA LYS A 173 25.02 -10.28 15.13
C LYS A 173 24.28 -10.19 13.79
N THR A 174 23.12 -9.56 13.79
CA THR A 174 22.23 -9.55 12.61
C THR A 174 22.82 -8.58 11.61
N THR A 175 23.22 -9.09 10.46
CA THR A 175 23.83 -8.27 9.40
C THR A 175 22.76 -7.62 8.54
N VAL A 176 23.12 -6.54 7.84
CA VAL A 176 22.27 -5.87 6.83
C VAL A 176 21.75 -6.88 5.80
N LEU A 177 22.60 -7.80 5.36
CA LEU A 177 22.24 -8.85 4.42
C LEU A 177 21.15 -9.78 4.99
N ASP A 178 21.23 -10.12 6.27
CA ASP A 178 20.22 -10.97 6.90
C ASP A 178 18.88 -10.25 7.01
N VAL A 179 18.89 -8.95 7.33
CA VAL A 179 17.69 -8.10 7.33
C VAL A 179 17.05 -8.07 5.94
N MET A 180 17.81 -7.69 4.90
CA MET A 180 17.28 -7.62 3.53
C MET A 180 16.81 -8.98 3.01
N ARG A 181 17.51 -10.08 3.34
CA ARG A 181 17.06 -11.43 2.98
C ARG A 181 15.76 -11.79 3.68
N ARG A 182 15.60 -11.44 4.97
CA ARG A 182 14.37 -11.68 5.73
C ARG A 182 13.22 -10.85 5.18
N LEU A 183 13.44 -9.59 4.76
CA LEU A 183 12.39 -8.75 4.17
C LEU A 183 11.77 -9.35 2.90
N LEU A 184 12.58 -10.02 2.08
CA LEU A 184 12.10 -10.73 0.88
C LEU A 184 11.38 -12.06 1.19
N GLN A 185 11.36 -12.51 2.44
CA GLN A 185 10.68 -13.75 2.80
C GLN A 185 9.16 -13.53 2.88
N PRO A 186 8.36 -14.37 2.21
CA PRO A 186 6.89 -14.32 2.24
C PRO A 186 6.27 -14.17 3.63
N LYS A 187 6.86 -14.82 4.63
CA LYS A 187 6.40 -14.82 6.03
C LYS A 187 6.54 -13.49 6.77
N ASN A 188 7.33 -12.56 6.25
CA ASN A 188 7.50 -11.24 6.83
C ASN A 188 6.72 -10.16 6.07
N MET A 189 6.00 -10.56 5.01
CA MET A 189 5.09 -9.68 4.26
C MET A 189 3.74 -9.60 4.96
N MET A 190 3.24 -8.37 5.06
CA MET A 190 2.01 -8.03 5.79
C MET A 190 0.78 -7.95 4.88
N VAL A 191 0.81 -8.67 3.76
CA VAL A 191 -0.30 -8.75 2.80
C VAL A 191 -0.54 -10.20 2.39
N SER A 192 -1.82 -10.60 2.39
CA SER A 192 -2.27 -12.00 2.36
C SER A 192 -2.31 -12.52 0.93
N ASN A 193 -1.13 -12.68 0.36
CA ASN A 193 -1.01 -13.33 -0.92
C ASN A 193 -0.82 -14.82 -0.70
N ALA A 194 -1.66 -15.62 -1.36
CA ALA A 194 -1.40 -17.04 -1.52
C ALA A 194 -0.15 -17.13 -2.41
N TYR A 195 0.99 -17.42 -1.80
CA TYR A 195 2.26 -17.54 -2.51
C TYR A 195 2.26 -18.82 -3.33
N ASP A 196 1.53 -18.81 -4.44
CA ASP A 196 1.78 -19.79 -5.48
C ASP A 196 3.05 -19.34 -6.24
N ARG A 197 4.16 -20.05 -6.01
CA ARG A 197 5.41 -19.83 -6.74
C ARG A 197 5.23 -19.97 -8.26
N ASN A 198 4.16 -20.61 -8.72
CA ASN A 198 3.85 -20.79 -10.13
C ASN A 198 2.99 -19.65 -10.73
N SER A 199 2.52 -18.70 -9.92
CA SER A 199 1.64 -17.60 -10.37
C SER A 199 2.31 -16.54 -11.25
N GLY A 200 3.65 -16.57 -11.36
CA GLY A 200 4.43 -15.65 -12.19
C GLY A 200 4.37 -14.19 -11.74
N HIS A 201 3.96 -13.91 -10.51
CA HIS A 201 3.99 -12.56 -9.95
C HIS A 201 5.43 -12.06 -9.78
N CYS A 202 5.64 -10.78 -10.05
CA CYS A 202 6.93 -10.12 -9.99
C CYS A 202 6.86 -8.76 -9.26
N TYR A 203 8.03 -8.34 -8.76
CA TYR A 203 8.29 -7.02 -8.19
C TYR A 203 8.48 -5.99 -9.31
N ILE A 204 7.78 -4.87 -9.20
CA ILE A 204 8.01 -3.67 -10.00
C ILE A 204 9.19 -2.90 -9.39
N SER A 205 9.11 -2.66 -8.08
CA SER A 205 10.12 -1.91 -7.33
C SER A 205 10.14 -2.34 -5.86
N ILE A 206 11.27 -2.12 -5.19
CA ILE A 206 11.45 -2.38 -3.76
C ILE A 206 12.24 -1.22 -3.14
N LEU A 207 11.76 -0.72 -2.01
CA LEU A 207 12.50 0.18 -1.13
C LEU A 207 12.67 -0.50 0.22
N ASN A 208 13.91 -0.64 0.67
CA ASN A 208 14.23 -1.09 2.02
C ASN A 208 14.71 0.09 2.87
N ILE A 209 13.95 0.44 3.89
CA ILE A 209 14.35 1.40 4.91
C ILE A 209 15.01 0.62 6.03
N ILE A 210 16.33 0.74 6.18
CA ILE A 210 17.11 0.04 7.19
C ILE A 210 17.45 1.02 8.31
N GLN A 211 17.07 0.64 9.52
CA GLN A 211 17.26 1.43 10.73
C GLN A 211 18.31 0.81 11.65
N GLY A 212 19.31 1.61 12.03
CA GLY A 212 20.34 1.22 13.00
C GLY A 212 21.74 1.64 12.58
N GLU A 213 22.75 1.15 13.31
CA GLU A 213 24.15 1.35 12.95
C GLU A 213 24.53 0.44 11.78
N VAL A 214 24.58 1.02 10.58
CA VAL A 214 24.81 0.30 9.34
C VAL A 214 25.97 0.92 8.57
N ASP A 215 26.92 0.08 8.17
CA ASP A 215 27.99 0.44 7.23
C ASP A 215 27.43 0.46 5.79
N PRO A 216 27.46 1.60 5.08
CA PRO A 216 27.00 1.72 3.69
C PRO A 216 27.68 0.74 2.73
N THR A 217 28.93 0.34 2.99
CA THR A 217 29.64 -0.63 2.13
C THR A 217 29.00 -2.02 2.17
N GLN A 218 28.41 -2.38 3.32
CA GLN A 218 27.69 -3.65 3.49
C GLN A 218 26.35 -3.64 2.78
N VAL A 219 25.70 -2.48 2.65
CA VAL A 219 24.46 -2.32 1.89
C VAL A 219 24.69 -2.66 0.42
N HIS A 220 25.73 -2.08 -0.18
CA HIS A 220 26.07 -2.34 -1.59
C HIS A 220 26.37 -3.83 -1.83
N LYS A 221 27.18 -4.45 -0.97
CA LYS A 221 27.45 -5.91 -1.03
C LYS A 221 26.18 -6.74 -0.88
N SER A 222 25.25 -6.31 -0.03
CA SER A 222 23.99 -7.02 0.19
C SER A 222 23.07 -6.95 -1.02
N LEU A 223 22.98 -5.80 -1.67
CA LEU A 223 22.25 -5.60 -2.92
C LEU A 223 22.78 -6.49 -4.05
N MET A 224 24.10 -6.55 -4.22
CA MET A 224 24.73 -7.40 -5.24
C MET A 224 24.39 -8.88 -5.01
N ARG A 225 24.49 -9.36 -3.77
CA ARG A 225 24.13 -10.75 -3.43
C ARG A 225 22.65 -11.08 -3.69
N ILE A 226 21.74 -10.15 -3.46
CA ILE A 226 20.31 -10.34 -3.75
C ILE A 226 20.07 -10.48 -5.25
N ARG A 227 20.75 -9.66 -6.06
CA ARG A 227 20.69 -9.70 -7.53
C ARG A 227 21.30 -11.00 -8.09
N GLU A 228 22.50 -11.36 -7.65
CA GLU A 228 23.19 -12.59 -8.10
C GLU A 228 22.39 -13.85 -7.79
N ARG A 229 21.79 -13.94 -6.60
CA ARG A 229 21.00 -15.10 -6.17
C ARG A 229 19.57 -15.11 -6.72
N LYS A 230 19.16 -14.05 -7.44
CA LYS A 230 17.79 -13.89 -7.98
C LYS A 230 16.72 -14.20 -6.93
N LEU A 231 16.89 -13.68 -5.71
CA LEU A 231 15.96 -13.94 -4.60
C LEU A 231 14.58 -13.30 -4.81
N ALA A 232 14.49 -12.32 -5.71
CA ALA A 232 13.28 -11.65 -6.12
C ALA A 232 13.16 -11.68 -7.64
N GLN A 233 11.97 -11.99 -8.14
CA GLN A 233 11.65 -11.93 -9.56
C GLN A 233 11.12 -10.53 -9.88
N PHE A 234 11.78 -9.82 -10.77
CA PHE A 234 11.37 -8.47 -11.20
C PHE A 234 10.60 -8.51 -12.52
N ILE A 235 9.91 -7.41 -12.82
CA ILE A 235 9.28 -7.16 -14.11
C ILE A 235 10.27 -7.37 -15.27
N PRO A 236 9.82 -7.95 -16.39
CA PRO A 236 10.73 -8.31 -17.49
C PRO A 236 10.97 -7.18 -18.50
N TRP A 237 10.21 -6.09 -18.42
CA TRP A 237 10.25 -4.94 -19.35
C TRP A 237 11.05 -3.74 -18.82
N GLY A 238 11.60 -3.84 -17.60
CA GLY A 238 12.38 -2.78 -16.96
C GLY A 238 13.51 -3.34 -16.09
N PRO A 239 14.48 -2.50 -15.70
CA PRO A 239 15.54 -2.91 -14.79
C PRO A 239 15.01 -3.15 -13.37
N ALA A 240 15.65 -4.07 -12.63
CA ALA A 240 15.30 -4.35 -11.24
C ALA A 240 15.60 -3.13 -10.34
N SER A 241 14.54 -2.45 -9.87
CA SER A 241 14.62 -1.32 -8.96
C SER A 241 14.62 -1.80 -7.50
N ILE A 242 15.81 -1.80 -6.87
CA ILE A 242 15.96 -2.02 -5.43
C ILE A 242 16.66 -0.81 -4.84
N GLN A 243 15.94 -0.05 -4.04
CA GLN A 243 16.45 1.08 -3.31
C GLN A 243 16.64 0.74 -1.83
N VAL A 244 17.61 1.40 -1.23
CA VAL A 244 17.87 1.28 0.21
C VAL A 244 18.02 2.68 0.77
N ALA A 245 17.20 3.00 1.75
CA ALA A 245 17.33 4.20 2.55
C ALA A 245 17.85 3.80 3.94
N LEU A 246 18.87 4.51 4.41
CA LEU A 246 19.40 4.33 5.75
C LEU A 246 18.79 5.39 6.66
N SER A 247 18.33 4.96 7.82
CA SER A 247 17.83 5.85 8.87
C SER A 247 18.49 5.49 10.19
N ARG A 248 18.70 6.49 11.04
CA ARG A 248 19.07 6.25 12.44
C ARG A 248 17.82 5.87 13.23
N LYS A 249 18.04 5.19 14.35
CA LYS A 249 16.99 4.96 15.36
C LYS A 249 16.95 6.14 16.33
N SER A 250 15.81 6.30 17.00
CA SER A 250 15.70 7.27 18.10
C SER A 250 16.72 6.94 19.19
N PRO A 251 17.50 7.92 19.69
CA PRO A 251 18.40 7.69 20.82
C PRO A 251 17.64 7.51 22.15
N TYR A 252 16.36 7.88 22.20
CA TYR A 252 15.55 7.88 23.43
C TYR A 252 14.77 6.59 23.66
N ILE A 253 14.74 5.68 22.68
CA ILE A 253 14.01 4.41 22.78
C ILE A 253 15.03 3.29 22.91
N PRO A 254 15.05 2.56 24.04
CA PRO A 254 15.91 1.39 24.16
C PRO A 254 15.40 0.32 23.20
N THR A 255 16.20 -0.02 22.18
CA THR A 255 15.85 -1.09 21.25
C THR A 255 16.72 -2.31 21.48
N ALA A 256 16.11 -3.46 21.74
CA ALA A 256 16.80 -4.74 21.85
C ALA A 256 17.55 -5.13 20.56
N HIS A 257 17.03 -4.70 19.41
CA HIS A 257 17.60 -5.01 18.10
C HIS A 257 18.49 -3.89 17.56
N ARG A 258 19.77 -4.22 17.28
CA ARG A 258 20.74 -3.28 16.67
C ARG A 258 20.33 -2.79 15.30
N VAL A 259 19.64 -3.63 14.50
CA VAL A 259 19.21 -3.31 13.14
C VAL A 259 17.78 -3.80 12.92
N SER A 260 16.93 -2.93 12.38
CA SER A 260 15.59 -3.27 11.87
C SER A 260 15.47 -2.84 10.41
N GLY A 261 14.48 -3.38 9.71
CA GLY A 261 14.20 -3.03 8.33
C GLY A 261 12.71 -3.04 8.05
N LEU A 262 12.28 -2.06 7.25
CA LEU A 262 10.98 -2.02 6.61
C LEU A 262 11.20 -2.14 5.10
N MET A 263 10.38 -2.93 4.44
CA MET A 263 10.30 -3.01 3.00
C MET A 263 8.97 -2.42 2.54
N LEU A 264 9.04 -1.46 1.62
CA LEU A 264 7.93 -1.03 0.79
C LEU A 264 8.15 -1.64 -0.59
N ALA A 265 7.25 -2.52 -1.02
CA ALA A 265 7.38 -3.24 -2.27
C ALA A 265 6.16 -3.01 -3.15
N ASN A 266 6.41 -2.57 -4.37
CA ASN A 266 5.40 -2.57 -5.41
C ASN A 266 5.44 -3.94 -6.10
N HIS A 267 4.45 -4.78 -5.83
CA HIS A 267 4.44 -6.17 -6.27
C HIS A 267 3.09 -6.53 -6.91
N THR A 268 3.15 -7.16 -8.08
CA THR A 268 1.97 -7.45 -8.90
C THR A 268 0.96 -8.40 -8.25
N SER A 269 1.32 -9.11 -7.17
CA SER A 269 0.36 -9.98 -6.46
C SER A 269 -0.70 -9.23 -5.68
N ILE A 270 -0.56 -7.91 -5.51
CA ILE A 270 -1.61 -7.09 -4.91
C ILE A 270 -2.94 -7.18 -5.69
N SER A 271 -2.89 -7.49 -6.99
CA SER A 271 -4.07 -7.72 -7.82
C SER A 271 -4.99 -8.81 -7.26
N MET A 272 -4.45 -9.79 -6.53
CA MET A 272 -5.24 -10.86 -5.91
C MET A 272 -6.20 -10.31 -4.84
N LEU A 273 -5.82 -9.27 -4.10
CA LEU A 273 -6.72 -8.62 -3.15
C LEU A 273 -7.90 -7.97 -3.89
N PHE A 274 -7.63 -7.25 -4.96
CA PHE A 274 -8.66 -6.59 -5.76
C PHE A 274 -9.59 -7.61 -6.43
N GLU A 275 -9.05 -8.70 -6.98
CA GLU A 275 -9.85 -9.79 -7.53
C GLU A 275 -10.78 -10.42 -6.49
N ARG A 276 -10.32 -10.58 -5.24
CA ARG A 276 -11.16 -11.08 -4.14
C ARG A 276 -12.27 -10.08 -3.82
N THR A 277 -11.96 -8.78 -3.71
CA THR A 277 -12.96 -7.74 -3.47
C THR A 277 -14.01 -7.71 -4.59
N LEU A 278 -13.59 -7.83 -5.86
CA LEU A 278 -14.49 -7.91 -7.02
C LEU A 278 -15.39 -9.14 -6.95
N LYS A 279 -14.86 -10.32 -6.62
CA LYS A 279 -15.66 -11.55 -6.47
C LYS A 279 -16.70 -11.43 -5.35
N GLN A 280 -16.33 -10.85 -4.22
CA GLN A 280 -17.26 -10.61 -3.11
C GLN A 280 -18.35 -9.61 -3.49
N TYR A 281 -17.98 -8.51 -4.13
CA TYR A 281 -18.92 -7.52 -4.66
C TYR A 281 -19.89 -8.15 -5.68
N ASP A 282 -19.38 -8.88 -6.68
CA ASP A 282 -20.20 -9.51 -7.71
C ASP A 282 -21.22 -10.49 -7.12
N LYS A 283 -20.86 -11.21 -6.06
CA LYS A 283 -21.77 -12.12 -5.35
C LYS A 283 -22.92 -11.37 -4.69
N LEU A 284 -22.65 -10.22 -4.06
CA LEU A 284 -23.69 -9.40 -3.44
C LEU A 284 -24.56 -8.69 -4.49
N ARG A 285 -23.91 -8.12 -5.53
CA ARG A 285 -24.58 -7.36 -6.59
C ARG A 285 -25.52 -8.22 -7.41
N LYS A 286 -25.15 -9.47 -7.74
CA LYS A 286 -26.00 -10.44 -8.45
C LYS A 286 -27.30 -10.76 -7.72
N ASN A 287 -27.27 -10.74 -6.38
CA ASN A 287 -28.43 -11.01 -5.55
C ASN A 287 -29.16 -9.72 -5.12
N GLU A 288 -28.73 -8.56 -5.64
CA GLU A 288 -29.22 -7.23 -5.23
C GLU A 288 -29.26 -7.00 -3.71
N ALA A 289 -28.35 -7.68 -2.99
CA ALA A 289 -28.38 -7.72 -1.54
C ALA A 289 -27.89 -6.39 -0.95
N PHE A 290 -28.58 -5.93 0.12
CA PHE A 290 -28.22 -4.76 0.94
C PHE A 290 -28.14 -3.40 0.22
N LEU A 291 -28.77 -3.26 -0.96
CA LEU A 291 -28.77 -2.02 -1.73
C LEU A 291 -29.75 -0.95 -1.23
N ALA A 292 -30.74 -1.33 -0.42
CA ALA A 292 -31.81 -0.43 0.02
C ALA A 292 -31.30 0.79 0.81
N GLN A 293 -30.20 0.64 1.57
CA GLN A 293 -29.63 1.76 2.31
C GLN A 293 -28.85 2.71 1.38
N PHE A 294 -28.14 2.19 0.38
CA PHE A 294 -27.43 3.03 -0.58
C PHE A 294 -28.39 3.85 -1.43
N ARG A 295 -29.52 3.27 -1.89
CA ARG A 295 -30.54 3.97 -2.69
C ARG A 295 -31.18 5.20 -1.99
N LYS A 296 -31.02 5.35 -0.68
CA LYS A 296 -31.50 6.53 0.06
C LYS A 296 -30.55 7.73 -0.08
N GLU A 297 -29.28 7.47 -0.39
CA GLU A 297 -28.26 8.50 -0.54
C GLU A 297 -28.33 9.11 -1.94
N ASP A 298 -28.05 10.42 -2.05
CA ASP A 298 -28.22 11.19 -3.30
C ASP A 298 -27.42 10.59 -4.47
N MET A 299 -26.25 10.02 -4.21
CA MET A 299 -25.39 9.40 -5.22
C MET A 299 -26.02 8.16 -5.89
N PHE A 300 -26.94 7.47 -5.23
CA PHE A 300 -27.52 6.21 -5.69
C PHE A 300 -29.05 6.25 -5.81
N LYS A 301 -29.64 7.44 -5.65
CA LYS A 301 -31.09 7.63 -5.66
C LYS A 301 -31.68 7.34 -7.03
N ASP A 302 -31.01 7.82 -8.08
CA ASP A 302 -31.51 7.74 -9.46
C ASP A 302 -31.01 6.49 -10.20
N ASN A 303 -29.75 6.10 -10.00
CA ASN A 303 -29.15 4.93 -10.62
C ASN A 303 -28.05 4.31 -9.73
N LEU A 304 -27.52 3.15 -10.15
CA LEU A 304 -26.41 2.47 -9.48
C LEU A 304 -25.13 2.52 -10.32
N ASP A 305 -25.05 3.46 -11.25
CA ASP A 305 -23.98 3.54 -12.27
C ASP A 305 -22.61 3.75 -11.62
N GLU A 306 -22.57 4.42 -10.47
CA GLU A 306 -21.34 4.64 -9.72
C GLU A 306 -20.72 3.32 -9.23
N PHE A 307 -21.54 2.31 -8.91
CA PHE A 307 -21.04 0.98 -8.57
C PHE A 307 -20.45 0.27 -9.80
N ASP A 308 -21.10 0.39 -10.95
CA ASP A 308 -20.65 -0.26 -12.19
C ASP A 308 -19.35 0.39 -12.70
N ASN A 309 -19.25 1.72 -12.63
CA ASN A 309 -18.04 2.47 -12.94
C ASN A 309 -16.88 2.12 -11.97
N SER A 310 -17.18 2.00 -10.68
CA SER A 310 -16.20 1.57 -9.68
C SER A 310 -15.70 0.15 -9.93
N ARG A 311 -16.61 -0.77 -10.27
CA ARG A 311 -16.28 -2.14 -10.65
C ARG A 311 -15.37 -2.18 -11.87
N GLU A 312 -15.70 -1.41 -12.91
CA GLU A 312 -14.89 -1.35 -14.12
C GLU A 312 -13.50 -0.78 -13.85
N THR A 313 -13.40 0.32 -13.09
CA THR A 313 -12.11 0.95 -12.75
C THR A 313 -11.19 -0.03 -12.02
N VAL A 314 -11.71 -0.75 -11.02
CA VAL A 314 -10.93 -1.75 -10.28
C VAL A 314 -10.61 -2.97 -11.14
N GLN A 315 -11.49 -3.38 -12.05
CA GLN A 315 -11.20 -4.44 -13.00
C GLN A 315 -10.09 -4.06 -13.98
N GLN A 316 -10.08 -2.82 -14.48
CA GLN A 316 -9.01 -2.31 -15.33
C GLN A 316 -7.68 -2.28 -14.57
N LEU A 317 -7.68 -1.87 -13.30
CA LEU A 317 -6.50 -1.92 -12.43
C LEU A 317 -5.96 -3.35 -12.30
N VAL A 318 -6.82 -4.34 -12.06
CA VAL A 318 -6.43 -5.76 -12.02
C VAL A 318 -5.80 -6.19 -13.35
N ASN A 319 -6.43 -5.83 -14.47
CA ASN A 319 -5.94 -6.18 -15.80
C ASN A 319 -4.57 -5.56 -16.08
N GLU A 320 -4.33 -4.34 -15.62
CA GLU A 320 -3.06 -3.65 -15.75
C GLU A 320 -1.94 -4.33 -14.93
N TYR A 321 -2.22 -4.73 -13.69
CA TYR A 321 -1.27 -5.54 -12.90
C TYR A 321 -0.95 -6.89 -13.55
N ILE A 322 -1.92 -7.53 -14.20
CA ILE A 322 -1.71 -8.76 -14.96
C ILE A 322 -0.86 -8.50 -16.20
N ALA A 323 -1.13 -7.41 -16.93
CA ALA A 323 -0.37 -7.00 -18.10
C ALA A 323 1.09 -6.67 -17.72
N ALA A 324 1.31 -6.03 -16.57
CA ALA A 324 2.64 -5.69 -16.05
C ALA A 324 3.56 -6.90 -15.81
N LYS A 325 3.01 -8.13 -15.75
CA LYS A 325 3.81 -9.36 -15.69
C LYS A 325 4.47 -9.72 -17.02
N ARG A 326 3.93 -9.23 -18.14
CA ARG A 326 4.32 -9.65 -19.49
C ARG A 326 5.40 -8.73 -20.06
N LYS A 327 6.18 -9.23 -21.03
CA LYS A 327 7.26 -8.48 -21.68
C LYS A 327 6.76 -7.34 -22.57
N ASP A 328 5.56 -7.48 -23.10
CA ASP A 328 4.85 -6.55 -23.98
C ASP A 328 4.05 -5.48 -23.22
N TYR A 329 4.26 -5.32 -21.91
CA TYR A 329 3.53 -4.32 -21.12
C TYR A 329 3.66 -2.90 -21.69
N LEU A 330 4.87 -2.50 -22.12
CA LEU A 330 5.11 -1.16 -22.65
C LEU A 330 4.31 -0.89 -23.93
N THR A 331 4.25 -1.86 -24.84
CA THR A 331 3.46 -1.75 -26.08
C THR A 331 1.97 -1.80 -25.78
N TRP A 332 1.54 -2.67 -24.87
CA TRP A 332 0.16 -2.74 -24.42
C TRP A 332 -0.32 -1.42 -23.80
N GLY A 333 0.52 -0.79 -22.96
CA GLY A 333 0.19 0.50 -22.34
C GLY A 333 0.03 1.62 -23.35
N MET A 334 0.87 1.66 -24.39
CA MET A 334 0.75 2.62 -25.50
C MET A 334 -0.57 2.45 -26.25
N GLU A 335 -0.96 1.22 -26.58
CA GLU A 335 -2.23 0.93 -27.26
C GLU A 335 -3.45 1.35 -26.43
N GLN A 336 -3.41 1.17 -25.10
CA GLN A 336 -4.49 1.61 -24.22
C GLN A 336 -4.58 3.13 -24.15
N ALA A 337 -3.44 3.83 -24.03
CA ALA A 337 -3.41 5.29 -24.02
C ALA A 337 -3.94 5.90 -25.34
N GLU A 338 -3.65 5.26 -26.47
CA GLU A 338 -4.22 5.65 -27.77
C GLU A 338 -5.73 5.44 -27.83
N LYS A 339 -6.23 4.30 -27.32
CA LYS A 339 -7.68 4.03 -27.25
C LYS A 339 -8.41 5.04 -26.37
N GLU A 340 -7.88 5.35 -25.19
CA GLU A 340 -8.45 6.37 -24.29
C GLU A 340 -8.44 7.76 -24.93
N SER A 341 -7.35 8.13 -25.61
CA SER A 341 -7.23 9.40 -26.33
C SER A 341 -8.23 9.48 -27.50
N ALA A 342 -8.43 8.39 -28.22
CA ALA A 342 -9.41 8.31 -29.31
C ALA A 342 -10.86 8.41 -28.80
N ILE A 343 -11.17 7.81 -27.64
CA ILE A 343 -12.47 7.91 -26.99
C ILE A 343 -12.73 9.35 -26.52
N LYS A 344 -11.77 9.99 -25.84
CA LYS A 344 -11.89 11.40 -25.41
C LYS A 344 -12.11 12.36 -26.59
N ARG A 345 -11.41 12.15 -27.72
CA ARG A 345 -11.61 12.92 -28.96
C ARG A 345 -12.98 12.70 -29.60
N LYS A 346 -13.60 11.53 -29.42
CA LYS A 346 -14.95 11.23 -29.90
C LYS A 346 -16.04 11.82 -29.00
N MET A 347 -15.79 11.98 -27.69
CA MET A 347 -16.75 12.62 -26.77
C MET A 347 -16.68 14.15 -26.79
N SER A 348 -15.59 14.76 -27.29
CA SER A 348 -15.45 16.22 -27.42
C SER A 348 -15.91 16.77 -28.77
N ARG A 349 -16.47 15.92 -29.64
CA ARG A 349 -17.10 16.27 -30.92
C ARG A 349 -18.56 15.88 -30.84
#